data_AF-A0A926WSQ6-F1
#
_entry.id   AF-A0A926WSQ6-F1
#
_cell.length_a   1.000
_cell.length_b   1.000
_cell.length_c   1.000
_cell.angle_alpha   90.00
_cell.angle_beta   90.00
_cell.angle_gamma   90.00
#
_symmetry.space_group_name_H-M   'P 1'
#
loop_
_entity.id
_entity.type
_entity.pdbx_description
1 polymer ?
#
loop_
_entity_poly.entity_id
_entity_poly.type
_entity_poly.pdbx_seq_one_letter_code
_entity_poly.pdbx_strand_id
1 'polypeptide(L)' 'MPEQLITPIHCCHLPGCNTYTPPIYLMCKRHWYMVPPHLQALVHKHYKPGQEIDKNPSVEYLRVSRLAIAAVQNKTNGT' A
#
# COMPACT_ATOMS: atom_id res chain seq x y z
N MET A 1 13.99 17.90 22.47
CA MET A 1 13.05 16.80 22.75
C MET A 1 12.52 16.35 21.41
N PRO A 2 12.83 15.17 20.85
CA PRO A 2 12.27 14.82 19.56
C PRO A 2 10.82 14.41 19.79
N GLU A 3 9.93 15.17 19.17
CA GLU A 3 8.50 14.87 19.04
C GLU A 3 8.35 13.43 18.53
N GLN A 4 7.88 12.51 19.38
CA GLN A 4 7.54 11.16 18.94
C GLN A 4 6.27 11.26 18.09
N LEU A 5 6.45 11.44 16.78
CA LEU A 5 5.39 11.41 15.78
C LEU A 5 4.66 10.07 15.92
N ILE A 6 3.44 10.11 16.48
CA ILE A 6 2.49 9.00 16.45
C ILE A 6 2.17 8.76 14.99
N THR A 7 2.89 7.84 14.34
CA THR A 7 2.51 7.41 12.99
C THR A 7 1.12 6.79 13.11
N PRO A 8 0.11 7.30 12.36
CA PRO A 8 -1.22 6.73 12.42
C PRO A 8 -1.12 5.23 12.14
N ILE A 9 -1.74 4.44 13.03
CA ILE A 9 -1.72 2.99 12.95
C ILE A 9 -2.26 2.61 11.58
N HIS A 10 -1.39 2.09 10.73
CA HIS A 10 -1.71 1.70 9.38
C HIS A 10 -1.41 0.21 9.22
N CYS A 11 -2.40 -0.50 8.70
CA CYS A 11 -2.32 -1.94 8.46
C CYS A 11 -2.24 -2.17 6.95
N CYS A 12 -1.67 -3.32 6.58
CA CYS A 12 -1.65 -3.79 5.22
C CYS A 12 -3.04 -3.65 4.55
N HIS A 13 -3.10 -3.06 3.36
CA HIS A 13 -4.36 -2.88 2.63
C HIS A 13 -4.96 -4.16 2.06
N LEU A 14 -4.28 -5.30 2.16
CA LEU A 14 -4.87 -6.57 1.75
C LEU A 14 -5.96 -6.99 2.76
N PRO A 15 -7.21 -7.25 2.33
CA PRO A 15 -8.27 -7.71 3.22
C PRO A 15 -7.85 -8.97 3.99
N GLY A 16 -8.05 -8.98 5.32
CA GLY A 16 -7.69 -10.09 6.20
C GLY A 16 -6.24 -10.08 6.70
N CYS A 17 -5.39 -9.14 6.25
CA CYS A 17 -4.03 -8.99 6.77
C CYS A 17 -3.95 -7.85 7.79
N ASN A 18 -3.74 -8.19 9.07
CA ASN A 18 -3.61 -7.21 10.16
C ASN A 18 -2.15 -6.83 10.46
N THR A 19 -1.23 -7.06 9.53
CA THR A 19 0.18 -6.69 9.73
C THR A 19 0.32 -5.17 9.71
N TYR A 20 0.89 -4.61 10.78
CA TYR A 20 1.23 -3.19 10.85
C TYR A 20 2.29 -2.80 9.82
N THR A 21 2.07 -1.67 9.16
CA THR A 21 2.93 -1.13 8.11
C THR A 21 2.96 0.38 8.19
N PRO A 22 4.12 1.04 8.02
CA PRO A 22 4.17 2.49 7.86
C PRO A 22 3.18 3.02 6.81
N PRO A 23 2.56 4.20 7.02
CA PRO A 23 1.58 4.80 6.09
C PRO A 23 2.11 5.05 4.67
N ILE A 24 3.43 5.13 4.49
CA ILE A 24 4.10 5.26 3.19
C ILE A 24 3.98 3.98 2.34
N TYR A 25 3.63 2.84 2.94
CA TYR A 25 3.54 1.56 2.27
C TYR A 25 2.08 1.18 2.02
N LEU A 26 1.80 0.72 0.79
CA LEU A 26 0.49 0.20 0.42
C LEU A 26 0.18 -1.15 1.09
N MET A 27 1.19 -1.98 1.32
CA MET A 27 1.04 -3.34 1.86
C MET A 27 2.23 -3.74 2.72
N CYS A 28 2.07 -4.81 3.50
CA CYS A 28 3.22 -5.40 4.17
C CYS A 28 4.20 -6.00 3.15
N LYS A 29 5.47 -6.10 3.55
CA LYS A 29 6.56 -6.60 2.69
C LYS A 29 6.20 -7.89 1.95
N ARG A 30 5.60 -8.86 2.65
CA ARG A 30 5.15 -10.14 2.07
C ARG A 30 4.17 -9.94 0.92
N HIS A 31 3.09 -9.21 1.13
CA HIS A 31 2.06 -8.99 0.11
C HIS A 31 2.53 -8.08 -1.01
N TRP A 32 3.38 -7.10 -0.70
CA TRP A 32 4.00 -6.27 -1.72
C TRP A 32 4.82 -7.08 -2.73
N TYR A 33 5.62 -8.04 -2.27
CA TYR A 33 6.36 -8.94 -3.17
C TYR A 33 5.48 -9.87 -4.01
N MET A 34 4.22 -10.07 -3.63
CA MET A 34 3.26 -10.84 -4.44
C MET A 34 2.65 -10.01 -5.58
N VAL A 35 2.77 -8.68 -5.54
CA VAL A 35 2.30 -7.78 -6.61
C VAL A 35 3.15 -8.00 -7.87
N PRO A 36 2.54 -8.19 -9.06
CA PRO A 36 3.27 -8.25 -10.33
C PRO A 36 4.20 -7.03 -10.54
N PRO A 37 5.43 -7.21 -11.06
CA PRO A 37 6.42 -6.13 -11.17
C PRO A 37 5.93 -4.90 -11.94
N HIS A 38 5.12 -5.08 -12.99
CA HIS A 38 4.56 -3.97 -13.75
C HIS A 38 3.58 -3.12 -12.91
N LEU A 39 2.80 -3.74 -12.01
CA LEU A 39 1.93 -3.01 -11.08
C LEU A 39 2.73 -2.34 -9.98
N GLN A 40 3.80 -2.97 -9.48
CA GLN A 40 4.70 -2.32 -8.52
C GLN A 40 5.29 -1.03 -9.10
N ALA A 41 5.78 -1.08 -10.35
CA ALA A 41 6.31 0.08 -11.05
C ALA A 41 5.26 1.18 -11.24
N LEU A 42 4.01 0.83 -11.55
CA LEU A 42 2.92 1.80 -11.70
C LEU A 42 2.54 2.47 -10.38
N VAL A 43 2.44 1.70 -9.28
CA VAL A 43 2.20 2.27 -7.95
C VAL A 43 3.31 3.25 -7.57
N HIS A 44 4.58 2.87 -7.74
CA HIS A 44 5.72 3.76 -7.49
C HIS A 44 5.70 5.00 -8.38
N LYS A 45 5.35 4.86 -9.66
CA LYS A 45 5.26 5.97 -10.62
C LYS A 45 4.24 7.03 -10.20
N HIS A 46 3.12 6.61 -9.60
CA HIS A 46 2.02 7.49 -9.22
C HIS A 46 2.05 7.91 -7.75
N TYR A 47 2.90 7.30 -6.94
CA TYR A 47 3.10 7.67 -5.54
C TYR A 47 3.79 9.03 -5.45
N LYS A 48 3.23 9.94 -4.63
CA LYS A 48 3.83 11.22 -4.29
C LYS A 48 4.27 11.20 -2.83
N PRO A 49 5.54 11.47 -2.49
CA PRO A 49 5.97 11.61 -1.11
C PRO A 49 5.09 12.63 -0.37
N GLY A 50 4.58 12.26 0.81
CA GLY A 50 3.68 13.10 1.60
C GLY A 50 2.19 12.89 1.32
N GLN A 51 1.80 12.11 0.30
CA GLN A 51 0.37 11.83 0.03
C GLN A 51 -0.31 11.06 1.18
N GLU A 52 0.48 10.30 1.95
CA GLU A 52 0.05 9.61 3.15
C GLU A 52 -0.20 10.56 4.33
N ILE A 53 0.32 11.78 4.26
CA ILE A 53 0.17 12.84 5.27
C ILE A 53 -1.00 13.74 4.88
N ASP A 54 -0.99 14.29 3.66
CA ASP A 54 -2.02 15.23 3.18
C ASP A 54 -3.35 14.55 2.79
N LYS A 55 -3.34 13.22 2.66
CA LYS A 55 -4.49 12.38 2.26
C LYS A 55 -5.09 12.77 0.91
N ASN A 56 -4.29 13.32 0.00
CA ASN A 56 -4.69 13.75 -1.34
C ASN A 56 -3.99 12.94 -2.46
N PRO A 57 -4.17 11.61 -2.52
CA PRO A 57 -3.58 10.80 -3.58
C PRO A 57 -4.23 11.11 -4.94
N SER A 58 -3.46 10.96 -6.02
CA SER A 58 -4.01 11.08 -7.36
C SER A 58 -5.00 9.97 -7.69
N VAL A 59 -5.94 10.24 -8.59
CA VAL A 59 -6.90 9.23 -9.10
C VAL A 59 -6.16 8.03 -9.69
N GLU A 60 -5.06 8.27 -10.40
CA GLU A 60 -4.22 7.20 -10.95
C GLU A 60 -3.57 6.35 -9.86
N TYR A 61 -3.04 6.96 -8.79
CA TYR A 61 -2.51 6.22 -7.65
C TYR A 61 -3.57 5.30 -7.03
N LEU A 62 -4.80 5.82 -6.82
CA LEU A 62 -5.91 5.04 -6.28
C LEU A 62 -6.28 3.87 -7.21
N ARG A 63 -6.31 4.09 -8.53
CA ARG A 63 -6.60 3.08 -9.54
C ARG A 63 -5.56 1.96 -9.51
N VAL A 64 -4.27 2.29 -9.59
CA VAL A 64 -3.20 1.29 -9.61
C VAL A 64 -3.04 0.58 -8.27
N SER A 65 -3.31 1.26 -7.15
CA SER A 65 -3.32 0.65 -5.81
C SER A 65 -4.39 -0.44 -5.69
N ARG A 66 -5.61 -0.17 -6.19
CA ARG A 66 -6.69 -1.18 -6.22
C ARG A 66 -6.33 -2.38 -7.08
N LEU A 67 -5.72 -2.15 -8.25
CA LEU A 67 -5.25 -3.22 -9.13
C LEU A 67 -4.18 -4.09 -8.45
N ALA A 68 -3.22 -3.46 -7.75
CA ALA A 68 -2.21 -4.17 -6.99
C ALA A 68 -2.83 -5.01 -5.87
N ILE A 69 -3.83 -4.47 -5.13
CA ILE A 69 -4.55 -5.19 -4.09
C ILE A 69 -5.29 -6.41 -4.64
N ALA A 70 -6.08 -6.22 -5.71
CA ALA A 70 -6.82 -7.30 -6.34
C ALA A 70 -5.89 -8.42 -6.86
N ALA A 71 -4.74 -8.07 -7.43
CA ALA A 71 -3.77 -9.03 -7.94
C ALA A 71 -3.18 -9.94 -6.85
N VAL A 72 -3.06 -9.45 -5.62
CA VAL A 72 -2.60 -10.26 -4.48
C VAL A 72 -3.76 -11.05 -3.87
N GLN A 73 -4.94 -10.43 -3.74
CA GLN A 73 -6.13 -11.10 -3.18
C GLN A 73 -6.52 -12.37 -3.95
N ASN A 74 -6.44 -12.33 -5.28
CA ASN A 74 -6.71 -13.50 -6.13
C ASN A 74 -5.72 -14.66 -5.87
N LYS A 75 -4.51 -14.37 -5.38
CA LYS A 75 -3.50 -15.38 -5.04
C LYS A 75 -3.67 -15.94 -3.63
N THR A 76 -4.24 -15.17 -2.71
CA THR A 76 -4.44 -15.60 -1.32
C THR A 76 -5.74 -16.38 -1.13
N ASN A 77 -6.79 -16.08 -1.91
CA ASN A 77 -8.10 -16.73 -1.79
C ASN A 77 -8.22 -18.02 -2.63
N GLY A 78 -7.18 -18.40 -3.37
CA GLY A 78 -7.14 -19.56 -4.26
C GLY A 78 -6.33 -20.76 -3.73
N THR A 79 -6.17 -20.86 -2.41
CA THR A 79 -5.60 -22.03 -1.69
C THR A 79 -6.66 -22.58 -0.76
#